data_AF-A0A9P0CKZ4-F1
#
_entry.id   AF-A0A9P0CKZ4-F1
#
_cell.length_a   1.000
_cell.length_b   1.000
_cell.length_c   1.000
_cell.angle_alpha   90.00
_cell.angle_beta   90.00
_cell.angle_gamma   90.00
#
_symmetry.space_group_name_H-M   'P 1'
#
loop_
_entity.id
_entity.type
_entity.pdbx_description
1 polymer ?
#
loop_
_entity_poly.entity_id
_entity_poly.type
_entity_poly.pdbx_seq_one_letter_code
_entity_poly.pdbx_strand_id
1 'polypeptide(L)'
;MGCSLDKLSAALKPENFTDLKNEFHDLDEEKFKLLTRKGVFFYNYLTNIERLEETKFPNQNSFYNKFMDQHITDTDYNHAKLVREKFNLKTLGDYSDLYMKTDILLLASVFETFRDTCFKTYGLDPAHYYTVPVYTWDCMLKYTKCALETIQDVDMLLFFEGGIRGGISQCCNWYGEANNKYMSDFNSTKSMYFDVNNLYGWAMSQPYGGFEWVDTNIDVTQIPNDAPEGYMLEVDLEYPQHIPDQHKDLPFCAKHRPPPGSKLPKLMTTLCNKEKYIIHYQNLKQASAHGLILTKIHRVLKFKQSPWLKSYIELNTLLRSRATTEFEKNLYNLMKSAVFGKTMQNLRKQRVVKLVRDWNFRMGAKNLISSPKFYSPTIF
;
A
#
# COMPACT_ATOMS: atom_id res chain seq x y z
N MET A 1 -2.88 -1.15 -6.36
CA MET A 1 -4.20 -0.64 -6.76
C MET A 1 -5.16 -1.81 -6.76
N GLY A 2 -6.11 -1.84 -5.84
CA GLY A 2 -7.20 -2.83 -5.86
C GLY A 2 -8.45 -2.11 -6.35
N CYS A 3 -8.74 -2.22 -7.64
CA CYS A 3 -9.99 -1.70 -8.23
C CYS A 3 -10.55 -2.79 -9.13
N SER A 4 -11.88 -2.90 -9.22
CA SER A 4 -12.50 -3.89 -10.09
C SER A 4 -12.27 -3.51 -11.56
N LEU A 5 -12.17 -4.53 -12.43
CA LEU A 5 -12.09 -4.31 -13.88
C LEU A 5 -13.23 -3.42 -14.38
N ASP A 6 -14.42 -3.57 -13.81
CA ASP A 6 -15.61 -2.76 -14.14
C ASP A 6 -15.38 -1.25 -13.93
N LYS A 7 -14.82 -0.86 -12.77
CA LYS A 7 -14.49 0.54 -12.50
C LYS A 7 -13.36 1.05 -13.39
N LEU A 8 -12.40 0.19 -13.72
CA LEU A 8 -11.25 0.55 -14.55
C LEU A 8 -11.65 0.73 -16.02
N SER A 9 -12.44 -0.18 -16.57
CA SER A 9 -12.94 -0.08 -17.95
C SER A 9 -13.92 1.08 -18.11
N ALA A 10 -14.77 1.35 -17.10
CA ALA A 10 -15.66 2.52 -17.12
C ALA A 10 -14.93 3.88 -17.13
N ALA A 11 -13.67 3.92 -16.65
CA ALA A 11 -12.85 5.13 -16.64
C ALA A 11 -12.06 5.34 -17.94
N LEU A 12 -12.02 4.33 -18.84
CA LEU A 12 -11.33 4.44 -20.12
C LEU A 12 -12.13 5.30 -21.10
N LYS A 13 -11.42 6.03 -21.97
CA LYS A 13 -12.06 6.76 -23.07
C LYS A 13 -12.27 5.82 -24.26
N PRO A 14 -13.22 6.14 -25.18
CA PRO A 14 -13.45 5.34 -26.37
C PRO A 14 -12.19 5.10 -27.24
N GLU A 15 -11.24 6.03 -27.25
CA GLU A 15 -9.94 5.85 -27.94
C GLU A 15 -9.03 4.80 -27.30
N ASN A 16 -9.20 4.48 -26.01
CA ASN A 16 -8.33 3.56 -25.29
C ASN A 16 -8.66 2.07 -25.55
N PHE A 17 -9.82 1.75 -26.15
CA PHE A 17 -10.24 0.38 -26.45
C PHE A 17 -9.65 -0.13 -27.77
N THR A 18 -8.35 0.09 -28.01
CA THR A 18 -7.71 -0.23 -29.30
C THR A 18 -7.74 -1.73 -29.60
N ASP A 19 -7.37 -2.56 -28.62
CA ASP A 19 -7.36 -4.03 -28.78
C ASP A 19 -8.77 -4.58 -29.02
N LEU A 20 -9.76 -4.05 -28.29
CA LEU A 20 -11.16 -4.43 -28.46
C LEU A 20 -11.68 -4.05 -29.86
N LYS A 21 -11.32 -2.87 -30.37
CA LYS A 21 -11.69 -2.42 -31.73
C LYS A 21 -11.03 -3.25 -32.82
N ASN A 22 -9.78 -3.66 -32.63
CA ASN A 22 -9.07 -4.48 -33.61
C ASN A 22 -9.68 -5.87 -33.72
N GLU A 23 -9.99 -6.50 -32.57
CA GLU A 23 -10.58 -7.83 -32.55
C GLU A 23 -12.02 -7.82 -33.08
N PHE A 24 -12.78 -6.77 -32.77
CA PHE A 24 -14.18 -6.62 -33.15
C PHE A 24 -14.39 -5.51 -34.18
N HIS A 25 -13.54 -5.46 -35.20
CA HIS A 25 -13.55 -4.41 -36.23
C HIS A 25 -14.83 -4.38 -37.09
N ASP A 26 -15.51 -5.52 -37.23
CA ASP A 26 -16.73 -5.66 -38.02
C ASP A 26 -18.02 -5.40 -37.21
N LEU A 27 -17.92 -5.12 -35.91
CA LEU A 27 -19.11 -4.86 -35.08
C LEU A 27 -19.67 -3.45 -35.33
N ASP A 28 -21.01 -3.38 -35.32
CA ASP A 28 -21.72 -2.11 -35.25
C ASP A 28 -21.46 -1.39 -33.92
N GLU A 29 -21.57 -0.05 -33.94
CA GLU A 29 -21.25 0.79 -32.79
C GLU A 29 -22.13 0.48 -31.56
N GLU A 30 -23.39 0.07 -31.78
CA GLU A 30 -24.28 -0.38 -30.71
C GLU A 30 -23.75 -1.65 -30.03
N LYS A 31 -23.38 -2.68 -30.81
CA LYS A 31 -22.80 -3.93 -30.25
C LYS A 31 -21.46 -3.69 -29.60
N PHE A 32 -20.61 -2.83 -30.19
CA PHE A 32 -19.33 -2.49 -29.60
C PHE A 32 -19.50 -1.87 -28.21
N LYS A 33 -20.44 -0.93 -28.05
CA LYS A 33 -20.74 -0.28 -26.77
C LYS A 33 -21.22 -1.26 -25.70
N LEU A 34 -21.80 -2.41 -26.08
CA LEU A 34 -22.15 -3.46 -25.13
C LEU A 34 -20.91 -4.13 -24.52
N LEU A 35 -19.79 -4.16 -25.25
CA LEU A 35 -18.54 -4.81 -24.83
C LEU A 35 -17.58 -3.87 -24.07
N THR A 36 -17.85 -2.56 -24.02
CA THR A 36 -16.96 -1.58 -23.36
C THR A 36 -17.09 -1.54 -21.83
N ARG A 37 -17.95 -2.39 -21.24
CA ARG A 37 -18.11 -2.53 -19.79
C ARG A 37 -17.89 -3.97 -19.37
N LYS A 38 -17.61 -4.20 -18.09
CA LYS A 38 -17.46 -5.56 -17.58
C LYS A 38 -18.79 -6.30 -17.70
N GLY A 39 -18.75 -7.50 -18.26
CA GLY A 39 -19.90 -8.40 -18.32
C GLY A 39 -20.21 -9.05 -16.97
N VAL A 40 -21.36 -9.72 -16.90
CA VAL A 40 -21.74 -10.53 -15.74
C VAL A 40 -21.73 -12.01 -16.08
N PHE A 41 -21.43 -12.83 -15.07
CA PHE A 41 -21.23 -14.25 -15.27
C PHE A 41 -21.81 -15.09 -14.14
N PHE A 42 -22.31 -16.27 -14.49
CA PHE A 42 -23.02 -17.19 -13.60
C PHE A 42 -22.09 -18.28 -13.06
N TYR A 43 -21.03 -17.86 -12.35
CA TYR A 43 -19.96 -18.75 -11.86
C TYR A 43 -20.46 -19.97 -11.09
N ASN A 44 -21.47 -19.79 -10.22
CA ASN A 44 -22.01 -20.86 -9.39
C ASN A 44 -22.90 -21.84 -10.16
N TYR A 45 -23.38 -21.44 -11.34
CA TYR A 45 -24.23 -22.28 -12.16
C TYR A 45 -23.39 -23.23 -13.04
N LEU A 46 -22.15 -22.90 -13.39
CA LEU A 46 -21.28 -23.78 -14.16
C LEU A 46 -20.56 -24.79 -13.26
N THR A 47 -21.26 -25.87 -12.91
CA THR A 47 -20.71 -26.95 -12.08
C THR A 47 -20.00 -28.04 -12.88
N ASN A 48 -20.29 -28.16 -14.17
CA ASN A 48 -19.66 -29.12 -15.08
C ASN A 48 -19.59 -28.53 -16.51
N ILE A 49 -18.81 -29.16 -17.38
CA ILE A 49 -18.61 -28.72 -18.77
C ILE A 49 -19.89 -28.87 -19.60
N GLU A 50 -20.69 -29.90 -19.33
CA GLU A 50 -21.94 -30.17 -20.07
C GLU A 50 -22.94 -29.01 -20.01
N ARG A 51 -22.95 -28.24 -18.91
CA ARG A 51 -23.78 -27.04 -18.79
C ARG A 51 -23.46 -25.95 -19.81
N LEU A 52 -22.26 -25.96 -20.41
CA LEU A 52 -21.92 -25.00 -21.47
C LEU A 52 -22.73 -25.25 -22.74
N GLU A 53 -23.16 -26.49 -23.00
CA GLU A 53 -23.99 -26.85 -24.16
C GLU A 53 -25.46 -26.42 -24.01
N GLU A 54 -25.86 -25.97 -22.80
CA GLU A 54 -27.24 -25.56 -22.56
C GLU A 54 -27.62 -24.35 -23.42
N THR A 55 -28.81 -24.41 -24.02
CA THR A 55 -29.36 -23.32 -24.82
C THR A 55 -30.24 -22.38 -24.00
N LYS A 56 -30.68 -22.77 -22.80
CA LYS A 56 -31.51 -21.93 -21.94
C LYS A 56 -30.64 -20.97 -21.13
N PHE A 57 -30.97 -19.67 -21.15
CA PHE A 57 -30.26 -18.72 -20.30
C PHE A 57 -30.65 -18.90 -18.83
N PRO A 58 -29.70 -18.89 -17.88
CA PRO A 58 -30.00 -19.11 -16.47
C PRO A 58 -30.89 -18.02 -15.91
N ASN A 59 -31.68 -18.36 -14.88
CA ASN A 59 -32.49 -17.38 -14.17
C ASN A 59 -31.60 -16.40 -13.38
N GLN A 60 -32.17 -15.26 -12.98
CA GLN A 60 -31.43 -14.23 -12.23
C GLN A 60 -30.84 -14.76 -10.91
N ASN A 61 -31.54 -15.68 -10.24
CA ASN A 61 -31.05 -16.32 -9.01
C ASN A 61 -29.76 -17.13 -9.21
N SER A 62 -29.51 -17.63 -10.42
CA SER A 62 -28.29 -18.38 -10.76
C SER A 62 -27.04 -17.50 -10.86
N PHE A 63 -27.19 -16.17 -10.88
CA PHE A 63 -26.10 -15.20 -10.86
C PHE A 63 -25.68 -14.77 -9.45
N TYR A 64 -26.18 -15.44 -8.40
CA TYR A 64 -25.79 -15.13 -7.02
C TYR A 64 -24.28 -15.23 -6.82
N ASN A 65 -23.66 -14.18 -6.27
CA ASN A 65 -22.24 -14.16 -5.98
C ASN A 65 -21.99 -14.57 -4.52
N LYS A 66 -21.67 -15.85 -4.30
CA LYS A 66 -21.33 -16.39 -2.96
C LYS A 66 -20.13 -15.71 -2.30
N PHE A 67 -19.20 -15.15 -3.06
CA PHE A 67 -18.02 -14.48 -2.48
C PHE A 67 -18.37 -13.12 -1.89
N MET A 68 -19.30 -12.40 -2.52
CA MET A 68 -19.75 -11.08 -2.07
C MET A 68 -21.06 -11.13 -1.29
N ASP A 69 -21.68 -12.31 -1.20
CA ASP A 69 -23.00 -12.56 -0.61
C ASP A 69 -24.08 -11.61 -1.16
N GLN A 70 -24.11 -11.47 -2.50
CA GLN A 70 -24.93 -10.48 -3.20
C GLN A 70 -25.64 -11.06 -4.43
N HIS A 71 -26.88 -10.61 -4.64
CA HIS A 71 -27.64 -10.84 -5.87
C HIS A 71 -27.19 -9.88 -6.98
N ILE A 72 -27.34 -10.33 -8.23
CA ILE A 72 -27.15 -9.46 -9.40
C ILE A 72 -28.24 -8.39 -9.45
N THR A 73 -27.89 -7.20 -9.95
CA THR A 73 -28.86 -6.13 -10.19
C THR A 73 -29.71 -6.43 -11.43
N ASP A 74 -30.94 -5.91 -11.48
CA ASP A 74 -31.81 -6.05 -12.65
C ASP A 74 -31.18 -5.44 -13.90
N THR A 75 -30.45 -4.34 -13.75
CA THR A 75 -29.75 -3.67 -14.84
C THR A 75 -28.67 -4.56 -15.46
N ASP A 76 -27.89 -5.26 -14.64
CA ASP A 76 -26.81 -6.10 -15.12
C ASP A 76 -27.33 -7.40 -15.73
N TYR A 77 -28.40 -7.97 -15.15
CA TYR A 77 -29.06 -9.15 -15.71
C TYR A 77 -29.71 -8.85 -17.07
N ASN A 78 -30.36 -7.70 -17.21
CA ASN A 78 -30.94 -7.26 -18.48
C ASN A 78 -29.85 -6.98 -19.53
N HIS A 79 -28.72 -6.43 -19.12
CA HIS A 79 -27.57 -6.25 -20.00
C HIS A 79 -27.04 -7.60 -20.52
N ALA A 80 -26.91 -8.61 -19.66
CA ALA A 80 -26.49 -9.96 -20.05
C ALA A 80 -27.41 -10.60 -21.09
N LYS A 81 -28.73 -10.45 -20.90
CA LYS A 81 -29.73 -10.89 -21.88
C LYS A 81 -29.58 -10.17 -23.21
N LEU A 82 -29.43 -8.84 -23.17
CA LEU A 82 -29.25 -8.02 -24.37
C LEU A 82 -28.00 -8.42 -25.15
N VAL A 83 -26.88 -8.69 -24.46
CA VAL A 83 -25.64 -9.20 -25.09
C VAL A 83 -25.91 -10.54 -25.76
N ARG A 84 -26.54 -11.47 -25.05
CA ARG A 84 -26.89 -12.79 -25.62
C ARG A 84 -27.74 -12.67 -26.89
N GLU A 85 -28.76 -11.82 -26.87
CA GLU A 85 -29.66 -11.59 -28.00
C GLU A 85 -28.95 -10.91 -29.17
N LYS A 86 -28.25 -9.79 -28.94
CA LYS A 86 -27.59 -9.00 -30.00
C LYS A 86 -26.44 -9.75 -30.69
N PHE A 87 -25.77 -10.66 -29.99
CA PHE A 87 -24.69 -11.49 -30.55
C PHE A 87 -25.16 -12.87 -31.03
N ASN A 88 -26.47 -13.16 -30.98
CA ASN A 88 -27.08 -14.42 -31.42
C ASN A 88 -26.43 -15.68 -30.80
N LEU A 89 -26.07 -15.60 -29.51
CA LEU A 89 -25.35 -16.67 -28.80
C LEU A 89 -26.31 -17.84 -28.48
N LYS A 90 -25.99 -19.03 -28.98
CA LYS A 90 -26.88 -20.21 -28.93
C LYS A 90 -26.70 -20.99 -27.65
N THR A 91 -25.47 -21.19 -27.21
CA THR A 91 -25.11 -21.98 -26.02
C THR A 91 -24.60 -21.08 -24.89
N LEU A 92 -24.54 -21.62 -23.66
CA LEU A 92 -23.85 -20.94 -22.56
C LEU A 92 -22.32 -20.91 -22.76
N GLY A 93 -21.78 -21.85 -23.54
CA GLY A 93 -20.40 -21.86 -24.02
C GLY A 93 -20.08 -20.64 -24.88
N ASP A 94 -20.92 -20.34 -25.88
CA ASP A 94 -20.75 -19.17 -26.74
C ASP A 94 -20.71 -17.87 -25.92
N TYR A 95 -21.59 -17.78 -24.91
CA TYR A 95 -21.61 -16.65 -23.98
C TYR A 95 -20.35 -16.58 -23.12
N SER A 96 -19.87 -17.73 -22.64
CA SER A 96 -18.63 -17.83 -21.85
C SER A 96 -17.41 -17.39 -22.65
N ASP A 97 -17.29 -17.83 -23.91
CA ASP A 97 -16.17 -17.47 -24.77
C ASP A 97 -16.16 -15.97 -25.06
N LEU A 98 -17.31 -15.38 -25.39
CA LEU A 98 -17.43 -13.94 -25.59
C LEU A 98 -17.11 -13.17 -24.30
N TYR A 99 -17.64 -13.62 -23.15
CA TYR A 99 -17.39 -13.01 -21.85
C TYR A 99 -15.90 -13.02 -21.47
N MET A 100 -15.25 -14.18 -21.57
CA MET A 100 -13.83 -14.34 -21.26
C MET A 100 -12.95 -13.51 -22.19
N LYS A 101 -13.22 -13.54 -23.49
CA LYS A 101 -12.48 -12.77 -24.48
C LYS A 101 -12.61 -11.26 -24.23
N THR A 102 -13.83 -10.80 -23.93
CA THR A 102 -14.08 -9.39 -23.59
C THR A 102 -13.35 -8.98 -22.32
N ASP A 103 -13.42 -9.77 -21.24
CA ASP A 103 -12.71 -9.46 -19.99
C ASP A 103 -11.18 -9.39 -20.19
N ILE A 104 -10.61 -10.26 -21.03
CA ILE A 104 -9.17 -10.22 -21.40
C ILE A 104 -8.83 -8.94 -22.17
N LEU A 105 -9.61 -8.60 -23.19
CA LEU A 105 -9.36 -7.41 -24.03
C LEU A 105 -9.57 -6.09 -23.26
N LEU A 106 -10.54 -6.05 -22.35
CA LEU A 106 -10.74 -4.94 -21.43
C LEU A 106 -9.52 -4.78 -20.50
N LEU A 107 -9.03 -5.88 -19.94
CA LEU A 107 -7.84 -5.86 -19.09
C LEU A 107 -6.60 -5.39 -19.86
N ALA A 108 -6.42 -5.85 -21.11
CA ALA A 108 -5.34 -5.40 -21.98
C ALA A 108 -5.44 -3.89 -22.23
N SER A 109 -6.63 -3.38 -22.60
CA SER A 109 -6.87 -1.95 -22.83
C SER A 109 -6.57 -1.10 -21.58
N VAL A 110 -6.95 -1.57 -20.40
CA VAL A 110 -6.61 -0.93 -19.12
C VAL A 110 -5.11 -0.92 -18.87
N PHE A 111 -4.43 -2.05 -19.13
CA PHE A 111 -3.00 -2.18 -18.89
C PHE A 111 -2.17 -1.34 -19.87
N GLU A 112 -2.51 -1.31 -21.15
CA GLU A 112 -1.85 -0.45 -22.15
C GLU A 112 -2.04 1.03 -21.81
N THR A 113 -3.24 1.45 -21.39
CA THR A 113 -3.47 2.83 -20.94
C THR A 113 -2.62 3.17 -19.72
N PHE A 114 -2.46 2.22 -18.79
CA PHE A 114 -1.58 2.37 -17.64
C PHE A 114 -0.10 2.49 -18.03
N ARG A 115 0.36 1.65 -18.97
CA ARG A 115 1.74 1.70 -19.51
C ARG A 115 2.01 3.03 -20.19
N ASP A 116 1.12 3.48 -21.06
CA ASP A 116 1.22 4.76 -21.76
C ASP A 116 1.30 5.93 -20.79
N THR A 117 0.41 5.96 -19.80
CA THR A 117 0.38 7.04 -18.80
C THR A 117 1.67 7.05 -17.99
N CYS A 118 2.16 5.89 -17.58
CA CYS A 118 3.41 5.72 -16.84
C CYS A 118 4.62 6.14 -17.67
N PHE A 119 4.70 5.68 -18.92
CA PHE A 119 5.81 5.97 -19.81
C PHE A 119 5.87 7.46 -20.16
N LYS A 120 4.73 8.10 -20.46
CA LYS A 120 4.65 9.55 -20.71
C LYS A 120 5.07 10.37 -19.48
N THR A 121 4.74 9.90 -18.28
CA THR A 121 4.98 10.65 -17.04
C THR A 121 6.40 10.47 -16.49
N TYR A 122 6.93 9.24 -16.49
CA TYR A 122 8.20 8.88 -15.82
C TYR A 122 9.27 8.36 -16.79
N GLY A 123 8.90 8.04 -18.03
CA GLY A 123 9.79 7.50 -19.05
C GLY A 123 10.32 6.11 -18.72
N LEU A 124 9.60 5.33 -17.92
CA LEU A 124 9.87 3.91 -17.64
C LEU A 124 8.59 3.13 -17.92
N ASP A 125 8.73 1.95 -18.53
CA ASP A 125 7.59 1.08 -18.81
C ASP A 125 7.33 0.16 -17.59
N PRO A 126 6.15 0.23 -16.96
CA PRO A 126 5.83 -0.61 -15.82
C PRO A 126 5.76 -2.10 -16.17
N ALA A 127 5.67 -2.51 -17.43
CA ALA A 127 5.68 -3.92 -17.85
C ALA A 127 7.01 -4.64 -17.55
N HIS A 128 8.09 -3.90 -17.34
CA HIS A 128 9.38 -4.46 -16.91
C HIS A 128 9.47 -4.74 -15.41
N TYR A 129 8.38 -4.48 -14.66
CA TYR A 129 8.36 -4.56 -13.21
C TYR A 129 7.27 -5.50 -12.72
N TYR A 130 7.61 -6.34 -11.74
CA TYR A 130 6.63 -7.22 -11.11
C TYR A 130 5.56 -6.46 -10.31
N THR A 131 5.90 -5.30 -9.75
CA THR A 131 5.00 -4.55 -8.88
C THR A 131 5.24 -3.04 -8.98
N VAL A 132 4.17 -2.26 -8.79
CA VAL A 132 4.22 -0.78 -8.78
C VAL A 132 5.20 -0.21 -7.73
N PRO A 133 5.35 -0.78 -6.52
CA PRO A 133 6.37 -0.31 -5.56
C PRO A 133 7.82 -0.39 -6.06
N VAL A 134 8.17 -1.41 -6.83
CA VAL A 134 9.53 -1.51 -7.42
C VAL A 134 9.66 -0.51 -8.57
N TYR A 135 8.63 -0.41 -9.41
CA TYR A 135 8.56 0.57 -10.48
C TYR A 135 8.71 2.02 -9.98
N THR A 136 7.95 2.43 -8.94
CA THR A 136 8.04 3.80 -8.39
C THR A 136 9.41 4.09 -7.77
N TRP A 137 10.08 3.08 -7.23
CA TRP A 137 11.41 3.23 -6.66
C TRP A 137 12.41 3.67 -7.73
N ASP A 138 12.39 2.99 -8.88
CA ASP A 138 13.26 3.32 -10.01
C ASP A 138 12.86 4.64 -10.67
N CYS A 139 11.56 4.93 -10.81
CA CYS A 139 11.08 6.24 -11.28
C CYS A 139 11.59 7.37 -10.38
N MET A 140 11.52 7.17 -9.07
CA MET A 140 11.99 8.12 -8.06
C MET A 140 13.49 8.34 -8.16
N LEU A 141 14.30 7.27 -8.27
CA LEU A 141 15.75 7.38 -8.42
C LEU A 141 16.14 8.07 -9.73
N LYS A 142 15.48 7.73 -10.84
CA LYS A 142 15.69 8.36 -12.14
C LYS A 142 15.37 9.85 -12.11
N TYR A 143 14.27 10.23 -11.46
CA TYR A 143 13.81 11.62 -11.37
C TYR A 143 14.70 12.46 -10.45
N THR A 144 14.96 11.97 -9.24
CA THR A 144 15.72 12.71 -8.21
C THR A 144 17.23 12.68 -8.47
N LYS A 145 17.72 11.67 -9.20
CA LYS A 145 19.15 11.39 -9.40
C LYS A 145 19.93 11.29 -8.09
N CYS A 146 19.25 10.96 -7.01
CA CYS A 146 19.85 10.82 -5.70
C CYS A 146 20.68 9.53 -5.64
N ALA A 147 21.91 9.64 -5.13
CA ALA A 147 22.75 8.48 -4.83
C ALA A 147 22.51 8.08 -3.38
N LEU A 148 21.76 6.99 -3.17
CA LEU A 148 21.50 6.42 -1.86
C LEU A 148 22.60 5.42 -1.51
N GLU A 149 23.26 5.63 -0.38
CA GLU A 149 24.26 4.72 0.16
C GLU A 149 23.58 3.49 0.78
N THR A 150 24.14 2.31 0.52
CA THR A 150 23.68 1.07 1.13
C THR A 150 24.44 0.83 2.43
N ILE A 151 23.72 0.62 3.53
CA ILE A 151 24.32 0.27 4.82
C ILE A 151 24.96 -1.12 4.72
N GLN A 152 26.28 -1.19 4.88
CA GLN A 152 27.04 -2.43 4.83
C GLN A 152 27.30 -3.04 6.21
N ASP A 153 27.31 -2.21 7.26
CA ASP A 153 27.50 -2.63 8.63
C ASP A 153 26.21 -3.24 9.21
N VAL A 154 26.31 -4.46 9.71
CA VAL A 154 25.20 -5.20 10.33
C VAL A 154 24.73 -4.52 11.61
N ASP A 155 25.63 -3.94 12.40
CA ASP A 155 25.28 -3.27 13.65
C ASP A 155 24.52 -1.97 13.39
N MET A 156 24.88 -1.22 12.34
CA MET A 156 24.10 -0.06 11.88
C MET A 156 22.72 -0.48 11.38
N LEU A 157 22.63 -1.58 10.63
CA LEU A 157 21.35 -2.11 10.15
C LEU A 157 20.45 -2.50 11.32
N LEU A 158 20.97 -3.27 12.28
CA LEU A 158 20.23 -3.67 13.48
C LEU A 158 19.83 -2.47 14.36
N PHE A 159 20.68 -1.44 14.41
CA PHE A 159 20.39 -0.19 15.09
C PHE A 159 19.20 0.54 14.44
N PHE A 160 19.17 0.71 13.12
CA PHE A 160 18.01 1.30 12.46
C PHE A 160 16.76 0.45 12.61
N GLU A 161 16.87 -0.88 12.47
CA GLU A 161 15.75 -1.81 12.65
C GLU A 161 15.15 -1.74 14.06
N GLY A 162 16.00 -1.62 15.09
CA GLY A 162 15.58 -1.43 16.48
C GLY A 162 14.86 -0.10 16.72
N GLY A 163 15.06 0.89 15.84
CA GLY A 163 14.39 2.19 15.85
C GLY A 163 13.07 2.23 15.07
N ILE A 164 12.75 1.22 14.26
CA ILE A 164 11.51 1.22 13.46
C ILE A 164 10.28 1.21 14.38
N ARG A 165 9.38 2.15 14.16
CA ARG A 165 8.06 2.23 14.81
C ARG A 165 6.97 2.35 13.76
N GLY A 166 5.81 1.77 14.04
CA GLY A 166 4.62 1.94 13.21
C GLY A 166 3.92 3.29 13.44
N GLY A 167 2.80 3.50 12.75
CA GLY A 167 1.91 4.62 13.04
C GLY A 167 1.32 4.50 14.45
N ILE A 168 1.27 5.62 15.17
CA ILE A 168 0.61 5.69 16.47
C ILE A 168 -0.89 5.64 16.25
N SER A 169 -1.56 4.67 16.87
CA SER A 169 -3.02 4.56 16.89
C SER A 169 -3.44 4.53 18.35
N GLN A 170 -4.00 5.63 18.84
CA GLN A 170 -4.42 5.75 20.23
C GLN A 170 -5.88 6.17 20.31
N CYS A 171 -6.64 5.45 21.13
CA CYS A 171 -8.02 5.80 21.45
C CYS A 171 -8.02 6.51 22.80
N CYS A 172 -8.31 7.81 22.79
CA CYS A 172 -8.48 8.59 24.01
C CYS A 172 -9.96 8.91 24.20
N ASN A 173 -10.48 8.76 25.41
CA ASN A 173 -11.82 9.20 25.73
C ASN A 173 -11.76 10.61 26.34
N TRP A 174 -11.85 11.63 25.48
CA TRP A 174 -11.77 13.04 25.89
C TRP A 174 -13.10 13.56 26.44
N TYR A 175 -14.20 13.14 25.85
CA TYR A 175 -15.54 13.61 26.17
C TYR A 175 -16.56 12.57 25.71
N GLY A 176 -17.50 12.22 26.58
CA GLY A 176 -18.57 11.27 26.28
C GLY A 176 -19.87 11.74 26.90
N GLU A 177 -20.69 12.44 26.12
CA GLU A 177 -22.01 12.90 26.53
C GLU A 177 -23.06 12.39 25.53
N ALA A 178 -24.23 12.02 26.04
CA ALA A 178 -25.35 11.62 25.20
C ALA A 178 -25.90 12.85 24.45
N ASN A 179 -25.79 12.85 23.12
CA ASN A 179 -26.29 13.94 22.28
C ASN A 179 -27.39 13.43 21.35
N ASN A 180 -28.58 13.17 21.91
CA ASN A 180 -29.74 12.65 21.19
C ASN A 180 -30.72 13.79 20.85
N LYS A 181 -31.33 13.74 19.66
CA LYS A 181 -32.31 14.72 19.16
C LYS A 181 -33.57 14.88 20.04
N TYR A 182 -33.80 13.95 20.97
CA TYR A 182 -34.91 14.00 21.92
C TYR A 182 -34.52 14.64 23.27
N MET A 183 -33.28 15.09 23.44
CA MET A 183 -32.79 15.77 24.65
C MET A 183 -32.95 17.29 24.50
N SER A 184 -33.26 17.97 25.61
CA SER A 184 -33.44 19.43 25.66
C SER A 184 -32.19 20.20 25.26
N ASP A 185 -31.02 19.64 25.58
CA ASP A 185 -29.71 20.29 25.40
C ASP A 185 -29.00 19.78 24.14
N PHE A 186 -29.77 19.29 23.16
CA PHE A 186 -29.24 18.78 21.89
C PHE A 186 -28.39 19.84 21.20
N ASN A 187 -27.13 19.50 20.98
CA ASN A 187 -26.18 20.37 20.30
C ASN A 187 -25.86 19.82 18.91
N SER A 188 -26.17 20.59 17.87
CA SER A 188 -25.89 20.19 16.48
C SER A 188 -24.41 20.28 16.09
N THR A 189 -23.56 20.84 16.95
CA THR A 189 -22.13 21.01 16.70
C THR A 189 -21.43 19.66 16.69
N LYS A 190 -20.78 19.32 15.58
CA LYS A 190 -20.15 18.03 15.33
C LYS A 190 -18.66 18.04 15.68
N SER A 191 -18.12 16.88 16.03
CA SER A 191 -16.68 16.66 16.15
C SER A 191 -15.94 17.03 14.86
N MET A 192 -14.80 17.69 14.99
CA MET A 192 -13.91 18.00 13.87
C MET A 192 -12.97 16.84 13.59
N TYR A 193 -12.80 16.49 12.32
CA TYR A 193 -11.85 15.49 11.86
C TYR A 193 -10.75 16.19 11.05
N PHE A 194 -9.51 16.06 11.51
CA PHE A 194 -8.34 16.55 10.80
C PHE A 194 -7.60 15.38 10.18
N ASP A 195 -7.35 15.46 8.88
CA ASP A 195 -6.49 14.52 8.16
C ASP A 195 -5.32 15.29 7.53
N VAL A 196 -4.10 14.85 7.83
CA VAL A 196 -2.90 15.50 7.31
C VAL A 196 -2.66 14.98 5.90
N ASN A 197 -2.87 15.87 4.93
CA ASN A 197 -2.57 15.59 3.53
C ASN A 197 -1.10 15.19 3.35
N ASN A 198 -0.88 13.94 2.93
CA ASN A 198 0.45 13.44 2.55
C ASN A 198 1.50 13.52 3.68
N LEU A 199 1.13 13.10 4.90
CA LEU A 199 2.00 13.05 6.09
C LEU A 199 3.42 12.52 5.80
N TYR A 200 3.49 11.39 5.09
CA TYR A 200 4.77 10.75 4.74
C TYR A 200 5.63 11.63 3.84
N GLY A 201 5.03 12.34 2.87
CA GLY A 201 5.79 13.17 1.96
C GLY A 201 6.43 14.39 2.64
N TRP A 202 5.79 14.95 3.66
CA TRP A 202 6.35 16.04 4.45
C TRP A 202 7.50 15.56 5.35
N ALA A 203 7.37 14.37 5.94
CA ALA A 203 8.36 13.79 6.85
C ALA A 203 9.63 13.23 6.16
N MET A 204 9.73 13.31 4.84
CA MET A 204 10.79 12.65 4.06
C MET A 204 12.03 13.53 3.76
N SER A 205 12.48 14.32 4.74
CA SER A 205 13.89 14.70 4.82
C SER A 205 14.65 13.50 5.38
N GLN A 206 15.31 12.74 4.52
CA GLN A 206 15.81 11.42 4.87
C GLN A 206 17.33 11.36 4.79
N PRO A 207 17.96 10.53 5.65
CA PRO A 207 19.34 10.11 5.44
C PRO A 207 19.51 9.55 4.03
N TYR A 208 20.56 9.96 3.34
CA TYR A 208 20.91 9.41 2.03
C TYR A 208 22.29 8.75 2.01
N GLY A 209 23.16 9.02 2.99
CA GLY A 209 24.47 8.40 3.08
C GLY A 209 25.37 9.06 4.12
N GLY A 210 26.67 8.74 4.09
CA GLY A 210 27.66 9.18 5.06
C GLY A 210 27.39 8.64 6.46
N PHE A 211 26.99 7.37 6.57
CA PHE A 211 26.67 6.74 7.84
C PHE A 211 27.96 6.47 8.63
N GLU A 212 28.08 7.06 9.80
CA GLU A 212 29.29 6.95 10.63
C GLU A 212 28.93 6.93 12.11
N TRP A 213 29.54 6.01 12.87
CA TRP A 213 29.47 6.02 14.33
C TRP A 213 30.35 7.16 14.86
N VAL A 214 29.79 8.02 15.71
CA VAL A 214 30.50 9.16 16.28
C VAL A 214 30.46 9.11 17.81
N ASP A 215 31.28 9.95 18.45
CA ASP A 215 31.33 10.09 19.90
C ASP A 215 29.96 10.52 20.47
N THR A 216 29.66 10.07 21.67
CA THR A 216 28.42 10.38 22.41
C THR A 216 28.35 11.82 22.91
N ASN A 217 29.47 12.55 22.94
CA ASN A 217 29.57 13.94 23.35
C ASN A 217 28.99 14.88 22.30
N ILE A 218 27.67 14.82 22.12
CA ILE A 218 26.93 15.67 21.17
C ILE A 218 25.78 16.39 21.87
N ASP A 219 25.68 17.69 21.62
CA ASP A 219 24.50 18.47 22.00
C ASP A 219 23.57 18.61 20.79
N VAL A 220 22.57 17.74 20.73
CA VAL A 220 21.60 17.75 19.63
C VAL A 220 20.77 19.03 19.59
N THR A 221 20.63 19.77 20.71
CA THR A 221 19.73 20.94 20.80
C THR A 221 20.20 22.11 19.95
N GLN A 222 21.51 22.22 19.72
CA GLN A 222 22.13 23.31 18.95
C GLN A 222 22.13 23.07 17.44
N ILE A 223 21.86 21.85 17.00
CA ILE A 223 21.92 21.47 15.59
C ILE A 223 20.66 22.03 14.90
N PRO A 224 20.71 22.65 13.72
CA PRO A 224 19.48 23.02 13.01
C PRO A 224 18.65 21.82 12.53
N ASN A 225 17.34 21.99 12.34
CA ASN A 225 16.48 20.91 11.82
C ASN A 225 16.71 20.65 10.32
N ASP A 226 17.24 21.62 9.61
CA ASP A 226 17.59 21.60 8.18
C ASP A 226 19.10 21.44 7.94
N ALA A 227 19.86 21.10 8.98
CA ALA A 227 21.29 20.84 8.87
C ALA A 227 21.56 19.74 7.82
N PRO A 228 22.66 19.86 7.03
CA PRO A 228 23.02 18.84 6.04
C PRO A 228 23.42 17.51 6.68
N GLU A 229 23.73 17.53 7.98
CA GLU A 229 24.05 16.36 8.80
C GLU A 229 22.97 16.17 9.86
N GLY A 230 22.52 14.93 10.01
CA GLY A 230 21.55 14.49 11.01
C GLY A 230 22.12 13.39 11.88
N TYR A 231 21.40 13.10 12.96
CA TYR A 231 21.83 12.14 13.98
C TYR A 231 20.69 11.24 14.41
N MET A 232 21.00 9.96 14.59
CA MET A 232 20.16 8.96 15.22
C MET A 232 20.86 8.51 16.49
N LEU A 233 20.16 8.53 17.62
CA LEU A 233 20.75 8.30 18.93
C LEU A 233 20.05 7.14 19.64
N GLU A 234 20.80 6.30 20.34
CA GLU A 234 20.25 5.40 21.35
C GLU A 234 20.42 6.04 22.73
N VAL A 235 19.30 6.36 23.38
CA VAL A 235 19.27 7.18 24.59
C VAL A 235 18.40 6.58 25.69
N ASP A 236 18.65 7.01 26.92
CA ASP A 236 17.73 6.84 28.04
C ASP A 236 17.00 8.16 28.29
N LEU A 237 15.66 8.09 28.34
CA LEU A 237 14.77 9.23 28.58
C LEU A 237 13.95 8.97 29.84
N GLU A 238 14.04 9.89 30.79
CA GLU A 238 13.19 9.93 31.96
C GLU A 238 11.91 10.73 31.67
N TYR A 239 10.78 10.20 32.12
CA TYR A 239 9.49 10.87 32.07
C TYR A 239 9.19 11.46 33.45
N PRO A 240 9.27 12.79 33.64
CA PRO A 240 9.10 13.37 34.96
C PRO A 240 7.68 13.17 35.51
N GLN A 241 7.58 12.93 36.82
CA GLN A 241 6.30 12.67 37.49
C GLN A 241 5.32 13.86 37.50
N HIS A 242 5.77 15.08 37.17
CA HIS A 242 4.96 16.30 37.20
C HIS A 242 4.32 16.68 35.85
N ILE A 243 4.71 16.02 34.75
CA ILE A 243 4.18 16.22 33.39
C ILE A 243 2.97 15.29 32.98
N PRO A 244 2.47 14.30 33.77
CA PRO A 244 1.51 13.30 33.30
C PRO A 244 0.26 13.82 32.61
N ASP A 245 -0.35 14.91 33.10
CA ASP A 245 -1.68 15.33 32.64
C ASP A 245 -1.65 15.88 31.21
N GLN A 246 -0.61 16.64 30.84
CA GLN A 246 -0.49 17.21 29.48
C GLN A 246 -0.18 16.14 28.43
N HIS A 247 0.47 15.05 28.83
CA HIS A 247 0.93 14.00 27.93
C HIS A 247 0.05 12.74 27.96
N LYS A 248 -1.00 12.72 28.77
CA LYS A 248 -1.83 11.53 29.02
C LYS A 248 -2.40 10.93 27.73
N ASP A 249 -2.81 11.80 26.82
CA ASP A 249 -3.48 11.40 25.58
C ASP A 249 -2.52 11.04 24.44
N LEU A 250 -1.34 11.65 24.41
CA LEU A 250 -0.34 11.34 23.39
C LEU A 250 1.09 11.35 23.98
N PRO A 251 1.45 10.33 24.79
CA PRO A 251 2.79 10.22 25.34
C PRO A 251 3.88 10.17 24.26
N PHE A 252 5.01 10.85 24.50
CA PHE A 252 6.15 10.82 23.60
C PHE A 252 6.87 9.46 23.58
N CYS A 253 7.60 9.21 22.49
CA CYS A 253 8.52 8.07 22.35
C CYS A 253 7.85 6.69 22.50
N ALA A 254 6.82 6.41 21.69
CA ALA A 254 6.14 5.12 21.68
C ALA A 254 7.11 3.94 21.50
N LYS A 255 6.87 2.84 22.21
CA LYS A 255 7.74 1.64 22.21
C LYS A 255 6.89 0.38 22.05
N HIS A 256 7.42 -0.61 21.32
CA HIS A 256 6.80 -1.93 21.26
C HIS A 256 6.94 -2.64 22.61
N ARG A 257 5.81 -2.98 23.24
CA ARG A 257 5.75 -3.76 24.48
C ARG A 257 4.50 -4.67 24.46
N PRO A 258 4.55 -5.85 25.09
CA PRO A 258 3.36 -6.66 25.30
C PRO A 258 2.42 -5.94 26.27
N PRO A 259 1.15 -5.69 25.91
CA PRO A 259 0.20 -5.11 26.84
C PRO A 259 -0.20 -6.14 27.91
N PRO A 260 -0.76 -5.69 29.05
CA PRO A 260 -1.29 -6.60 30.07
C PRO A 260 -2.27 -7.61 29.46
N GLY A 261 -2.04 -8.91 29.71
CA GLY A 261 -2.87 -9.98 29.17
C GLY A 261 -2.57 -10.43 27.74
N SER A 262 -1.56 -9.87 27.06
CA SER A 262 -1.13 -10.37 25.74
C SER A 262 0.37 -10.63 25.70
N LYS A 263 0.77 -11.68 24.98
CA LYS A 263 2.19 -11.96 24.68
C LYS A 263 2.67 -11.25 23.41
N LEU A 264 1.76 -10.67 22.62
CA LEU A 264 2.11 -10.04 21.36
C LEU A 264 2.49 -8.57 21.59
N PRO A 265 3.69 -8.14 21.17
CA PRO A 265 4.11 -6.75 21.33
C PRO A 265 3.23 -5.83 20.47
N LYS A 266 2.67 -4.78 21.09
CA LYS A 266 1.97 -3.69 20.41
C LYS A 266 2.77 -2.41 20.55
N LEU A 267 2.64 -1.50 19.60
CA LEU A 267 3.21 -0.16 19.74
C LEU A 267 2.38 0.57 20.81
N MET A 268 3.02 0.86 21.94
CA MET A 268 2.37 1.49 23.09
C MET A 268 2.96 2.87 23.34
N THR A 269 2.08 3.83 23.52
CA THR A 269 2.39 5.14 24.10
C THR A 269 2.25 5.02 25.62
N THR A 270 3.33 5.28 26.35
CA THR A 270 3.33 5.17 27.82
C THR A 270 4.06 6.34 28.43
N LEU A 271 3.68 6.69 29.66
CA LEU A 271 4.37 7.69 30.49
C LEU A 271 5.55 7.09 31.28
N CYS A 272 6.06 5.93 30.87
CA CYS A 272 7.20 5.29 31.54
C CYS A 272 8.52 5.84 31.01
N ASN A 273 9.58 5.67 31.79
CA ASN A 273 10.95 5.86 31.31
C ASN A 273 11.23 4.97 30.08
N LYS A 274 12.08 5.49 29.21
CA LYS A 274 12.51 4.84 27.97
C LYS A 274 13.99 4.52 28.09
N GLU A 275 14.31 3.24 28.08
CA GLU A 275 15.69 2.76 28.10
C GLU A 275 16.10 2.28 26.71
N LYS A 276 17.35 2.57 26.33
CA LYS A 276 17.98 2.24 25.04
C LYS A 276 17.03 2.52 23.89
N TYR A 277 16.45 3.71 23.90
CA TYR A 277 15.47 4.14 22.92
C TYR A 277 16.18 4.79 21.74
N ILE A 278 15.97 4.23 20.55
CA ILE A 278 16.53 4.77 19.31
C ILE A 278 15.60 5.87 18.78
N ILE A 279 16.14 7.08 18.63
CA ILE A 279 15.40 8.28 18.30
C ILE A 279 16.18 9.21 17.36
N HIS A 280 15.45 9.81 16.42
CA HIS A 280 15.99 10.85 15.55
C HIS A 280 16.20 12.14 16.34
N TYR A 281 17.28 12.87 16.09
CA TYR A 281 17.64 14.07 16.86
C TYR A 281 16.52 15.14 16.92
N GLN A 282 15.74 15.32 15.85
CA GLN A 282 14.60 16.25 15.85
C GLN A 282 13.48 15.82 16.81
N ASN A 283 13.20 14.51 16.86
CA ASN A 283 12.20 13.97 17.78
C ASN A 283 12.70 14.05 19.23
N LEU A 284 14.01 13.87 19.44
CA LEU A 284 14.63 14.04 20.75
C LEU A 284 14.51 15.50 21.23
N LYS A 285 14.82 16.48 20.38
CA LYS A 285 14.58 17.90 20.72
C LYS A 285 13.14 18.18 21.06
N GLN A 286 12.20 17.65 20.27
CA GLN A 286 10.78 17.83 20.53
C GLN A 286 10.40 17.25 21.89
N ALA A 287 10.84 16.03 22.19
CA ALA A 287 10.59 15.37 23.47
C ALA A 287 11.18 16.17 24.64
N SER A 288 12.42 16.65 24.52
CA SER A 288 13.08 17.46 25.55
C SER A 288 12.44 18.83 25.75
N ALA A 289 11.99 19.49 24.67
CA ALA A 289 11.26 20.74 24.74
C ALA A 289 9.92 20.61 25.48
N HIS A 290 9.32 19.42 25.47
CA HIS A 290 8.10 19.10 26.21
C HIS A 290 8.41 18.43 27.56
N GLY A 291 9.67 18.45 28.01
CA GLY A 291 10.08 18.10 29.37
C GLY A 291 10.49 16.65 29.61
N LEU A 292 10.70 15.83 28.57
CA LEU A 292 11.42 14.56 28.76
C LEU A 292 12.90 14.84 29.05
N ILE A 293 13.45 14.19 30.06
CA ILE A 293 14.83 14.43 30.50
C ILE A 293 15.74 13.38 29.85
N LEU A 294 16.75 13.83 29.12
CA LEU A 294 17.81 12.96 28.59
C LEU A 294 18.79 12.63 29.71
N THR A 295 18.86 11.35 30.10
CA THR A 295 19.74 10.90 31.20
C THR A 295 21.03 10.27 30.70
N LYS A 296 21.00 9.60 29.54
CA LYS A 296 22.18 8.94 28.97
C LYS A 296 22.11 8.83 27.45
N ILE A 297 23.25 9.01 26.79
CA ILE A 297 23.47 8.66 25.38
C ILE A 297 24.36 7.42 25.33
N HIS A 298 23.92 6.36 24.67
CA HIS A 298 24.68 5.10 24.54
C HIS A 298 25.45 5.04 23.22
N ARG A 299 24.80 5.42 22.12
CA ARG A 299 25.36 5.37 20.77
C ARG A 299 24.81 6.51 19.92
N VAL A 300 25.65 7.05 19.03
CA VAL A 300 25.28 8.10 18.10
C VAL A 300 25.72 7.71 16.70
N LEU A 301 24.78 7.70 15.77
CA LEU A 301 25.03 7.50 14.36
C LEU A 301 24.77 8.82 13.62
N LYS A 302 25.81 9.33 12.97
CA LYS A 302 25.79 10.50 12.10
C LYS A 302 25.44 10.07 10.67
N PHE A 303 24.72 10.92 9.94
CA PHE A 303 24.43 10.73 8.53
C PHE A 303 24.23 12.06 7.81
N LYS A 304 24.38 12.06 6.49
CA LYS A 304 23.99 13.16 5.61
C LYS A 304 22.50 13.04 5.29
N GLN A 305 21.79 14.16 5.37
CA GLN A 305 20.36 14.24 5.09
C GLN A 305 20.07 15.40 4.14
N SER A 306 19.02 15.25 3.34
CA SER A 306 18.49 16.31 2.50
C SER A 306 17.03 16.00 2.15
N PRO A 307 16.23 16.98 1.71
CA PRO A 307 14.88 16.74 1.22
C PRO A 307 14.87 16.15 -0.22
N TRP A 308 15.71 15.14 -0.49
CA TRP A 308 15.93 14.60 -1.83
C TRP A 308 14.67 14.01 -2.48
N LEU A 309 13.70 13.56 -1.68
CA LEU A 309 12.44 12.98 -2.18
C LEU A 309 11.35 14.04 -2.45
N LYS A 310 11.53 15.27 -1.94
CA LYS A 310 10.51 16.33 -1.97
C LYS A 310 10.02 16.64 -3.38
N SER A 311 10.94 16.81 -4.34
CA SER A 311 10.60 17.14 -5.73
C SER A 311 9.75 16.06 -6.40
N TYR A 312 10.02 14.78 -6.12
CA TYR A 312 9.23 13.67 -6.65
C TYR A 312 7.82 13.61 -6.04
N ILE A 313 7.71 13.93 -4.74
CA ILE A 313 6.42 14.01 -4.05
C ILE A 313 5.57 15.17 -4.59
N GLU A 314 6.20 16.32 -4.83
CA GLU A 314 5.56 17.52 -5.40
C GLU A 314 5.06 17.22 -6.82
N LEU A 315 5.88 16.59 -7.66
CA LEU A 315 5.48 16.12 -9.00
C LEU A 315 4.21 15.26 -8.93
N ASN A 316 4.22 14.22 -8.10
CA ASN A 316 3.08 13.31 -7.98
C ASN A 316 1.84 13.98 -7.37
N THR A 317 2.04 14.97 -6.50
CA THR A 317 0.92 15.73 -5.91
C THR A 317 0.27 16.64 -6.96
N LEU A 318 1.07 17.27 -7.82
CA LEU A 318 0.60 18.07 -8.95
C LEU A 318 -0.12 17.20 -10.00
N LEU A 319 0.44 16.02 -10.31
CA LEU A 319 -0.21 15.07 -11.22
C LEU A 319 -1.53 14.57 -10.65
N ARG A 320 -1.58 14.27 -9.35
CA ARG A 320 -2.82 13.90 -8.67
C ARG A 320 -3.88 15.01 -8.70
N SER A 321 -3.49 16.27 -8.55
CA SER A 321 -4.45 17.39 -8.61
C SER A 321 -4.98 17.64 -10.01
N ARG A 322 -4.21 17.30 -11.05
CA ARG A 322 -4.60 17.42 -12.47
C ARG A 322 -5.36 16.19 -13.00
N ALA A 323 -5.23 15.05 -12.34
CA ALA A 323 -5.88 13.81 -12.71
C ALA A 323 -7.41 13.96 -12.72
N THR A 324 -8.03 13.53 -13.81
CA THR A 324 -9.50 13.56 -13.97
C THR A 324 -10.12 12.24 -13.53
N THR A 325 -9.41 11.13 -13.69
CA THR A 325 -9.90 9.80 -13.36
C THR A 325 -9.56 9.40 -11.91
N GLU A 326 -10.41 8.58 -11.30
CA GLU A 326 -10.13 7.99 -9.98
C GLU A 326 -8.89 7.07 -10.04
N PHE A 327 -8.70 6.38 -11.16
CA PHE A 327 -7.54 5.55 -11.43
C PHE A 327 -6.22 6.32 -11.32
N GLU A 328 -6.07 7.42 -12.06
CA GLU A 328 -4.87 8.25 -12.03
C GLU A 328 -4.63 8.85 -10.64
N LYS A 329 -5.70 9.33 -9.97
CA LYS A 329 -5.58 9.85 -8.59
C LYS A 329 -5.02 8.79 -7.64
N ASN A 330 -5.50 7.56 -7.76
CA ASN A 330 -5.05 6.42 -6.97
C ASN A 330 -3.62 6.00 -7.35
N LEU A 331 -3.27 6.03 -8.63
CA LEU A 331 -1.90 5.78 -9.11
C LEU A 331 -0.93 6.78 -8.51
N TYR A 332 -1.12 8.09 -8.71
CA TYR A 332 -0.21 9.12 -8.21
C TYR A 332 -0.15 9.16 -6.67
N ASN A 333 -1.22 8.74 -5.99
CA ASN A 333 -1.16 8.52 -4.55
C ASN A 333 -0.21 7.37 -4.17
N LEU A 334 -0.36 6.23 -4.86
CA LEU A 334 0.46 5.05 -4.64
C LEU A 334 1.93 5.31 -4.98
N MET A 335 2.21 6.06 -6.05
CA MET A 335 3.58 6.42 -6.44
C MET A 335 4.32 7.16 -5.32
N LYS A 336 3.61 7.96 -4.51
CA LYS A 336 4.18 8.62 -3.31
C LYS A 336 4.35 7.65 -2.14
N SER A 337 3.28 6.96 -1.75
CA SER A 337 3.29 6.15 -0.51
C SER A 337 4.12 4.87 -0.63
N ALA A 338 4.22 4.30 -1.83
CA ALA A 338 4.96 3.05 -2.05
C ALA A 338 6.48 3.23 -1.92
N VAL A 339 7.03 4.44 -2.08
CA VAL A 339 8.45 4.72 -1.83
C VAL A 339 8.80 4.43 -0.37
N PHE A 340 7.97 4.87 0.58
CA PHE A 340 8.14 4.55 2.01
C PHE A 340 8.07 3.05 2.28
N GLY A 341 7.06 2.38 1.70
CA GLY A 341 6.93 0.94 1.87
C GLY A 341 8.15 0.18 1.35
N LYS A 342 8.79 0.70 0.30
CA LYS A 342 9.99 0.11 -0.30
C LYS A 342 11.24 0.35 0.57
N THR A 343 11.41 1.53 1.17
CA THR A 343 12.54 1.79 2.10
C THR A 343 12.47 0.92 3.36
N MET A 344 11.26 0.60 3.82
CA MET A 344 11.02 -0.23 5.00
C MET A 344 10.91 -1.74 4.69
N GLN A 345 11.26 -2.16 3.48
CA GLN A 345 11.11 -3.57 3.07
C GLN A 345 12.09 -4.47 3.83
N ASN A 346 11.56 -5.43 4.59
CA ASN A 346 12.38 -6.44 5.25
C ASN A 346 12.61 -7.64 4.31
N LEU A 347 13.81 -7.73 3.74
CA LEU A 347 14.21 -8.80 2.82
C LEU A 347 14.24 -10.19 3.49
N ARG A 348 14.45 -10.27 4.82
CA ARG A 348 14.46 -11.55 5.56
C ARG A 348 13.10 -12.25 5.60
N LYS A 349 12.01 -11.52 5.29
CA LYS A 349 10.66 -12.09 5.16
C LYS A 349 10.37 -12.69 3.78
N GLN A 350 11.23 -12.44 2.78
CA GLN A 350 11.05 -13.00 1.46
C GLN A 350 11.24 -14.52 1.51
N ARG A 351 10.39 -15.24 0.77
CA ARG A 351 10.44 -16.69 0.67
C ARG A 351 10.66 -17.08 -0.79
N VAL A 352 11.56 -18.01 -1.01
CA VAL A 352 11.74 -18.64 -2.32
C VAL A 352 10.94 -19.93 -2.31
N VAL A 353 9.86 -19.97 -3.10
CA VAL A 353 9.05 -21.18 -3.28
C VAL A 353 9.58 -21.93 -4.49
N LYS A 354 9.88 -23.21 -4.32
CA LYS A 354 10.30 -24.10 -5.41
C LYS A 354 9.30 -25.24 -5.53
N LEU A 355 8.76 -25.42 -6.73
CA LEU A 355 7.99 -26.62 -7.07
C LEU A 355 8.97 -27.73 -7.41
N VAL A 356 8.89 -28.85 -6.69
CA VAL A 356 9.80 -29.98 -6.85
C VAL A 356 8.97 -31.25 -7.03
N ARG A 357 9.25 -31.99 -8.11
CA ARG A 357 8.53 -33.23 -8.44
C ARG A 357 9.27 -34.48 -7.96
N ASP A 358 10.60 -34.42 -7.87
CA ASP A 358 11.44 -35.58 -7.57
C ASP A 358 12.08 -35.50 -6.17
N TRP A 359 12.06 -36.62 -5.45
CA TRP A 359 12.63 -36.70 -4.11
C TRP A 359 14.17 -36.73 -4.11
N ASN A 360 14.76 -37.58 -4.95
CA ASN A 360 16.17 -37.97 -4.90
C ASN A 360 17.09 -37.28 -5.92
N PHE A 361 16.57 -36.42 -6.79
CA PHE A 361 17.40 -35.77 -7.81
C PHE A 361 18.40 -34.76 -7.18
N ARG A 362 19.42 -34.32 -7.92
CA ARG A 362 20.47 -33.41 -7.41
C ARG A 362 19.92 -32.07 -6.88
N MET A 363 18.76 -31.63 -7.39
CA MET A 363 17.95 -30.52 -6.85
C MET A 363 16.57 -30.99 -6.34
N GLY A 364 16.48 -32.27 -5.96
CA GLY A 364 15.26 -32.89 -5.44
C GLY A 364 14.92 -32.41 -4.03
N ALA A 365 13.72 -32.81 -3.58
CA ALA A 365 13.15 -32.33 -2.34
C ALA A 365 14.07 -32.57 -1.13
N LYS A 366 14.75 -33.73 -1.09
CA LYS A 366 15.68 -34.09 -0.01
C LYS A 366 16.77 -33.04 0.22
N ASN A 367 17.42 -32.57 -0.86
CA ASN A 367 18.52 -31.61 -0.76
C ASN A 367 18.00 -30.22 -0.36
N LEU A 368 16.83 -29.82 -0.85
CA LEU A 368 16.22 -28.54 -0.51
C LEU A 368 15.73 -28.49 0.94
N ILE A 369 15.19 -29.61 1.46
CA ILE A 369 14.76 -29.75 2.86
C ILE A 369 15.97 -29.73 3.80
N SER A 370 17.10 -30.32 3.39
CA SER A 370 18.33 -30.32 4.19
C SER A 370 19.03 -28.96 4.29
N SER A 371 18.59 -27.97 3.51
CA SER A 371 19.19 -26.64 3.53
C SER A 371 18.84 -25.89 4.83
N PRO A 372 19.78 -25.17 5.46
CA PRO A 372 19.48 -24.32 6.62
C PRO A 372 18.56 -23.13 6.25
N LYS A 373 18.35 -22.87 4.96
CA LYS A 373 17.39 -21.88 4.44
C LYS A 373 15.98 -22.45 4.28
N PHE A 374 15.78 -23.74 4.56
CA PHE A 374 14.49 -24.37 4.45
C PHE A 374 13.53 -23.84 5.51
N TYR A 375 12.32 -23.47 5.08
CA TYR A 375 11.29 -22.97 5.98
C TYR A 375 10.21 -24.02 6.25
N SER A 376 9.53 -24.50 5.19
CA SER A 376 8.49 -25.53 5.30
C SER A 376 8.22 -26.20 3.96
N PRO A 377 7.75 -27.47 3.94
CA PRO A 377 7.21 -28.11 2.75
C PRO A 377 5.67 -28.06 2.71
N THR A 378 5.10 -28.10 1.51
CA THR A 378 3.68 -28.41 1.27
C THR A 378 3.63 -29.49 0.20
N ILE A 379 2.94 -30.59 0.47
CA ILE A 379 2.77 -31.72 -0.45
C ILE A 379 1.35 -31.63 -1.00
N PHE A 380 1.22 -31.60 -2.32
CA PHE A 380 -0.05 -31.52 -3.05
C PHE A 380 -0.41 -32.86 -3.65
#